data_AF-A0A2N0P034-F1
#
_entry.id   AF-A0A2N0P034-F1
#
_cell.length_a   1.000
_cell.length_b   1.000
_cell.length_c   1.000
_cell.angle_alpha   90.00
_cell.angle_beta   90.00
_cell.angle_gamma   90.00
#
_symmetry.space_group_name_H-M   'P 1'
#
loop_
_entity.id
_entity.type
_entity.pdbx_description
1 polymer ?
#
loop_
_entity_poly.entity_id
_entity_poly.type
_entity_poly.pdbx_seq_one_letter_code
_entity_poly.pdbx_strand_id
1 'polypeptide(L)' 'MDQLSDNTSLGMPTQTTIKHNRKRKTKILCSECNQRRELLEENHHICGVCYKAKLLYIPSGNKVIDDFIMHTLTSS' A
#
# COMPACT_ATOMS: atom_id res chain seq x y z
N MET A 1 -40.26 22.02 -51.81
CA MET A 1 -39.07 21.13 -51.75
C MET A 1 -38.19 21.69 -50.64
N ASP A 2 -38.62 21.49 -49.40
CA ASP A 2 -37.95 22.03 -48.22
C ASP A 2 -36.76 21.15 -47.85
N GLN A 3 -35.57 21.73 -47.82
CA GLN A 3 -34.36 21.07 -47.35
C GLN A 3 -34.28 21.24 -45.83
N LEU A 4 -34.52 20.17 -45.08
CA LEU A 4 -34.22 20.09 -43.65
C LEU A 4 -32.78 19.60 -43.49
N SER A 5 -31.87 20.51 -43.14
CA SER A 5 -30.47 20.20 -42.85
C SER A 5 -30.34 19.89 -41.35
N ASP A 6 -30.38 18.62 -40.98
CA ASP A 6 -30.13 18.17 -39.61
C ASP A 6 -28.62 18.03 -39.35
N ASN A 7 -27.99 19.10 -38.88
CA ASN A 7 -26.64 19.09 -38.33
C ASN A 7 -26.67 18.60 -36.87
N THR A 8 -26.91 17.29 -36.70
CA THR A 8 -26.74 16.61 -35.42
C THR A 8 -25.25 16.56 -35.06
N SER A 9 -24.81 17.51 -34.23
CA SER A 9 -23.47 17.54 -33.66
C SER A 9 -23.30 16.36 -32.69
N LEU A 10 -22.61 15.31 -33.15
CA LEU A 10 -22.18 14.18 -32.34
C LEU A 10 -21.06 14.64 -31.39
N GLY A 11 -21.45 15.22 -30.25
CA GLY A 11 -20.54 15.55 -29.17
C GLY A 11 -19.85 14.28 -28.66
N MET A 12 -18.54 14.18 -28.88
CA MET A 12 -17.72 13.11 -28.33
C MET A 12 -17.82 13.11 -26.79
N PRO A 13 -18.00 11.95 -26.14
CA PRO A 13 -18.00 11.88 -24.69
C PRO A 13 -16.62 12.27 -24.14
N THR A 14 -16.57 13.37 -23.39
CA THR A 14 -15.38 13.81 -22.67
C THR A 14 -15.01 12.75 -21.63
N GLN A 15 -13.90 12.03 -21.82
CA GLN A 15 -13.37 11.15 -20.78
C GLN A 15 -12.89 12.01 -19.60
N THR A 16 -13.66 12.03 -18.51
CA THR A 16 -13.18 12.51 -17.22
C THR A 16 -12.13 11.51 -16.71
N THR A 17 -10.86 11.82 -16.93
CA THR A 17 -9.77 11.11 -16.27
C THR A 17 -9.88 11.35 -14.77
N ILE A 18 -10.41 10.36 -14.04
CA ILE A 18 -10.31 10.30 -12.57
C ILE A 18 -8.82 10.24 -12.26
N LYS A 19 -8.23 11.37 -11.86
CA LYS A 19 -6.85 11.42 -11.36
C LYS A 19 -6.80 10.63 -10.06
N HIS A 20 -6.43 9.36 -10.13
CA HIS A 20 -6.09 8.59 -8.95
C HIS A 20 -4.86 9.24 -8.31
N ASN A 21 -5.07 10.06 -7.27
CA ASN A 21 -4.02 10.53 -6.39
C ASN A 21 -3.46 9.34 -5.60
N ARG A 22 -2.68 8.48 -6.25
CA ARG A 22 -1.92 7.43 -5.57
C ARG A 22 -0.89 8.15 -4.72
N LYS A 23 -1.15 8.27 -3.41
CA LYS A 23 -0.12 8.68 -2.44
C LYS A 23 1.10 7.82 -2.72
N ARG A 24 2.23 8.45 -3.10
CA ARG A 24 3.49 7.73 -3.33
C ARG A 24 3.83 7.03 -2.03
N LYS A 25 3.89 5.70 -2.06
CA LYS A 25 4.24 4.92 -0.88
C LYS A 25 5.73 5.07 -0.64
N THR A 26 6.09 5.85 0.38
CA THR A 26 7.47 6.05 0.81
C THR A 26 8.02 4.74 1.34
N LYS A 27 9.22 4.34 0.89
CA LYS A 27 9.93 3.17 1.41
C LYS A 27 10.98 3.61 2.42
N ILE A 28 11.09 2.89 3.53
CA ILE A 28 12.11 3.09 4.54
C ILE A 28 12.97 1.85 4.73
N LEU A 29 14.20 2.03 5.17
CA LEU A 29 14.99 0.96 5.75
C LEU A 29 14.48 0.72 7.17
N CYS A 30 13.91 -0.45 7.43
CA CYS A 30 13.40 -0.80 8.75
C CYS A 30 14.56 -1.15 9.69
N SER A 31 14.58 -0.56 10.89
CA SER A 31 15.63 -0.83 11.89
C SER A 31 15.57 -2.23 12.51
N GLU A 32 14.45 -2.94 12.38
CA GLU A 32 14.22 -4.27 12.98
C GLU A 32 14.63 -5.39 12.02
N CYS A 33 14.08 -5.40 10.81
CA CYS A 33 14.37 -6.44 9.82
C CYS A 33 15.44 -6.05 8.80
N ASN A 34 15.97 -4.82 8.86
CA ASN A 34 16.95 -4.29 7.91
C ASN A 34 16.55 -4.39 6.44
N GLN A 35 15.25 -4.45 6.15
CA GLN A 35 14.70 -4.50 4.80
C GLN A 35 14.08 -3.16 4.39
N ARG A 36 14.14 -2.85 3.09
CA ARG A 36 13.46 -1.69 2.50
C ARG A 36 11.99 -2.00 2.25
N ARG A 37 11.09 -1.44 3.05
CA ARG A 37 9.64 -1.72 3.01
C ARG A 37 8.82 -0.45 3.01
N GLU A 38 7.55 -0.56 2.62
CA GLU A 38 6.61 0.56 2.66
C GLU A 38 6.42 1.04 4.10
N LEU A 39 6.49 2.35 4.26
CA LEU A 39 6.23 3.04 5.51
C LEU A 39 4.73 2.96 5.82
N LEU A 40 4.38 2.61 7.06
CA LEU A 40 2.99 2.63 7.49
C LEU A 40 2.51 4.08 7.71
N GLU A 41 3.35 4.91 8.33
CA GLU A 41 3.11 6.32 8.63
C GLU A 41 4.44 7.09 8.80
N GLU A 42 4.43 8.39 8.51
CA GLU A 42 5.61 9.28 8.36
C GLU A 42 6.62 9.30 9.52
N ASN A 43 6.27 8.77 10.70
CA ASN A 43 7.09 8.83 11.91
C ASN A 43 7.67 7.48 12.41
N HIS A 44 7.47 6.39 11.66
CA HIS A 44 7.91 5.07 12.12
C HIS A 44 9.28 4.70 11.54
N HIS A 45 10.25 4.37 12.42
CA HIS A 45 11.53 3.75 12.03
C HIS A 45 11.37 2.25 11.67
N ILE A 46 10.16 1.72 11.88
CA ILE A 46 9.79 0.33 11.65
C ILE A 46 8.79 0.22 10.50
N CYS A 47 8.91 -0.84 9.69
CA CYS A 47 7.95 -1.09 8.62
C CYS A 47 6.62 -1.63 9.16
N GLY A 48 5.56 -1.54 8.34
CA GLY A 48 4.24 -2.03 8.71
C GLY A 48 4.19 -3.53 9.04
N VAL A 49 5.09 -4.34 8.46
CA VAL A 49 5.18 -5.78 8.76
C VAL A 49 5.75 -6.03 10.15
N CYS A 50 6.87 -5.39 10.52
CA CYS A 50 7.42 -5.49 11.87
C CYS A 50 6.47 -4.94 12.93
N TYR A 51 5.74 -3.86 12.63
CA TYR A 51 4.70 -3.34 13.53
C TYR A 51 3.60 -4.38 13.78
N LYS A 52 3.06 -5.00 12.72
CA LYS A 52 2.06 -6.07 12.84
C LYS A 52 2.61 -7.30 13.58
N ALA A 53 3.86 -7.68 13.29
CA ALA A 53 4.52 -8.79 13.99
C ALA A 53 4.56 -8.55 15.50
N LYS A 54 4.93 -7.34 15.95
CA LYS A 54 4.92 -6.97 17.38
C LYS A 54 3.53 -7.00 18.00
N LEU A 55 2.48 -6.63 17.25
CA LEU A 55 1.10 -6.70 17.74
C LEU A 55 0.59 -8.14 17.88
N LEU A 56 1.01 -9.04 16.99
CA LEU A 56 0.58 -10.44 16.98
C LEU A 56 1.45 -11.34 17.86
N TYR A 57 2.64 -10.90 18.22
CA TYR A 57 3.60 -11.67 18.99
C TYR A 57 3.12 -11.89 20.42
N ILE A 58 3.02 -13.16 20.81
CA ILE A 58 2.76 -13.60 22.18
C ILE A 58 3.97 -14.44 22.60
N PRO A 59 4.72 -14.06 23.65
CA PRO A 59 5.88 -14.82 24.10
C PRO A 59 5.50 -16.24 24.51
N SER A 60 6.21 -17.22 23.97
CA SER A 60 6.06 -18.63 24.34
C SER A 60 6.88 -18.97 25.59
N GLY A 61 7.88 -18.16 25.93
CA GLY A 61 8.86 -18.48 26.98
C GLY A 61 9.97 -19.44 26.52
N ASN A 62 10.00 -19.81 25.24
CA ASN A 62 11.06 -20.60 24.64
C ASN A 62 11.70 -19.80 23.49
N LYS A 63 12.98 -19.46 23.65
CA LYS A 63 13.70 -18.64 22.69
C LYS A 63 13.66 -19.18 21.25
N VAL A 64 13.76 -20.50 21.06
CA VAL A 64 13.76 -21.10 19.71
C VAL A 64 12.40 -20.94 19.05
N ILE A 65 11.33 -21.13 19.82
CA ILE A 65 9.96 -20.94 19.33
C ILE A 65 9.70 -19.45 19.06
N ASP A 66 10.10 -18.58 19.98
CA ASP A 66 9.95 -17.13 19.87
C ASP A 66 10.69 -16.57 18.64
N ASP A 67 11.93 -17.01 18.41
CA ASP A 67 12.73 -16.65 17.23
C ASP A 67 12.04 -17.12 15.93
N PHE A 68 11.51 -18.36 15.93
CA PHE A 68 10.79 -18.91 14.77
C PHE A 68 9.50 -18.14 14.46
N ILE A 69 8.70 -17.81 15.48
CA ILE A 69 7.48 -17.02 15.33
C ILE A 69 7.83 -15.65 14.77
N MET A 70 8.82 -14.96 15.35
CA MET A 70 9.21 -13.62 14.91
C MET A 70 9.73 -13.64 13.47
N HIS A 71 10.56 -14.62 13.12
CA HIS A 71 11.04 -14.80 11.77
C HIS A 71 9.89 -15.01 10.78
N THR A 72 8.93 -15.86 11.12
CA THR A 72 7.76 -16.15 10.28
C THR A 72 6.87 -14.92 10.09
N LEU A 73 6.63 -14.14 11.14
CA LEU A 73 5.80 -12.93 11.06
C LEU A 73 6.46 -11.80 10.25
N THR A 74 7.80 -11.72 10.24
CA THR A 74 8.56 -10.63 9.62
C THR A 74 9.05 -10.93 8.20
N SER A 75 8.93 -12.17 7.72
CA SER A 75 9.38 -12.61 6.39
C SER A 75 8.35 -12.41 5.26
N SER A 76 7.11 -12.02 5.59
CA SER A 76 6.02 -11.73 4.63
C SER A 76 6.17 -10.44 3.86
#